data_AF-A0ABD2T671-F1
#
_entry.id   AF-A0ABD2T671-F1
#
_cell.length_a   1.000
_cell.length_b   1.000
_cell.length_c   1.000
_cell.angle_alpha   90.00
_cell.angle_beta   90.00
_cell.angle_gamma   90.00
#
_symmetry.space_group_name_H-M   'P 1'
#
loop_
_entity.id
_entity.type
_entity.pdbx_description
1 polymer ?
#
loop_
_entity_poly.entity_id
_entity_poly.type
_entity_poly.pdbx_seq_one_letter_code
_entity_poly.pdbx_strand_id
1 'polypeptide(L)'
;MAYVTDSFANNSLFHKVLKEAFEVFCNNFFAGCSSAELLASYCDNILKKGGSEKLSDDAIEETLDKVVKCLAFISDKDLFAAFYRKKLSRRLLFDKSANDDHERLILTKLKQQYGGQFTSKMEGMVTDLTLAKENQSHFQEYLSNNSAANPGIDLTVRVLTTGFWPSYKSSDLSLPVEMVKCVEVFKEFYQTKTKHRKLTWIYSLDTCNINGKFESKTIELIVGTYQAAALLLFNASDRLSYSDIKSQLNLADDDLIRLLQSLSCAKYKILTKEPSNRTVSSTDHFEFNSKFTDRMRRIRIPLPFVDERKKVVEDVDKDRRYAIDACIVRIMKSRKVLPHQQLVLECVEQLSRMFKPDFKAIKKRIEDLITRDYLERDKENPNLFKYLA
;
A
#
# COMPACT_ATOMS: atom_id res chain seq x y z
N MET A 1 -28.83 -15.67 -13.61
CA MET A 1 -30.21 -15.77 -13.07
C MET A 1 -31.21 -16.32 -14.09
N ALA A 2 -31.08 -16.00 -15.39
CA ALA A 2 -31.97 -16.53 -16.45
C ALA A 2 -32.23 -18.04 -16.36
N TYR A 3 -31.20 -18.87 -16.13
CA TYR A 3 -31.38 -20.32 -15.99
C TYR A 3 -32.36 -20.76 -14.89
N VAL A 4 -32.37 -20.08 -13.73
CA VAL A 4 -33.32 -20.40 -12.64
C VAL A 4 -34.71 -19.88 -12.98
N THR A 5 -34.79 -18.71 -13.62
CA THR A 5 -36.06 -18.13 -14.08
C THR A 5 -36.72 -19.00 -15.13
N ASP A 6 -35.96 -19.42 -16.15
CA ASP A 6 -36.48 -20.03 -17.37
C ASP A 6 -36.63 -21.54 -17.23
N SER A 7 -35.68 -22.22 -16.57
CA SER A 7 -35.67 -23.69 -16.45
C SER A 7 -36.20 -24.22 -15.12
N PHE A 8 -36.19 -23.40 -14.06
CA PHE A 8 -36.69 -23.77 -12.73
C PHE A 8 -37.89 -22.94 -12.28
N ALA A 9 -38.62 -22.33 -13.22
CA ALA A 9 -39.84 -21.55 -12.98
C ALA A 9 -39.67 -20.49 -11.87
N ASN A 10 -38.51 -19.85 -11.82
CA ASN A 10 -38.16 -18.83 -10.83
C ASN A 10 -38.26 -19.33 -9.37
N ASN A 11 -38.04 -20.61 -9.13
CA ASN A 11 -38.19 -21.22 -7.81
C ASN A 11 -37.18 -20.66 -6.79
N SER A 12 -37.70 -20.18 -5.65
CA SER A 12 -36.93 -19.53 -4.60
C SER A 12 -35.89 -20.45 -3.93
N LEU A 13 -36.15 -21.76 -3.85
CA LEU A 13 -35.21 -22.74 -3.32
C LEU A 13 -33.97 -22.84 -4.22
N PHE A 14 -34.15 -22.90 -5.53
CA PHE A 14 -33.04 -22.94 -6.48
C PHE A 14 -32.23 -21.64 -6.47
N HIS A 15 -32.90 -20.48 -6.31
CA HIS A 15 -32.19 -19.21 -6.09
C HIS A 15 -31.33 -19.22 -4.83
N LYS A 16 -31.86 -19.74 -3.72
CA LYS A 16 -31.13 -19.87 -2.46
C LYS A 16 -29.91 -20.80 -2.61
N VAL A 17 -30.11 -22.00 -3.14
CA VAL A 17 -29.03 -22.99 -3.32
C VAL A 17 -27.95 -22.46 -4.28
N LEU A 18 -28.33 -21.82 -5.38
CA LEU A 18 -27.37 -21.20 -6.29
C LEU A 18 -26.54 -20.13 -5.59
N LYS A 19 -27.18 -19.29 -4.77
CA LYS A 19 -26.49 -18.25 -4.00
C LYS A 19 -25.48 -18.85 -3.02
N GLU A 20 -25.90 -19.85 -2.25
CA GLU A 20 -25.04 -20.54 -1.28
C GLU A 20 -23.86 -21.25 -1.97
N ALA A 21 -24.12 -21.94 -3.08
CA ALA A 21 -23.06 -22.59 -3.87
C ALA A 21 -22.07 -21.58 -4.45
N PHE A 22 -22.55 -20.44 -4.94
CA PHE A 22 -21.69 -19.37 -5.43
C PHE A 22 -20.84 -18.76 -4.33
N GLU A 23 -21.39 -18.56 -3.13
CA GLU A 23 -20.63 -18.09 -1.96
C GLU A 23 -19.54 -19.10 -1.55
N VAL A 24 -19.84 -20.40 -1.54
CA VAL A 24 -18.82 -21.44 -1.28
C VAL A 24 -17.70 -21.37 -2.32
N PHE A 25 -18.04 -21.30 -3.61
CA PHE A 25 -17.08 -21.22 -4.69
C PHE A 25 -16.21 -19.95 -4.61
N CYS A 26 -16.81 -18.79 -4.37
CA CYS A 26 -16.10 -17.50 -4.29
C CYS A 26 -15.11 -17.45 -3.11
N ASN A 27 -15.29 -18.28 -2.09
CA ASN A 27 -14.41 -18.29 -0.92
C ASN A 27 -13.33 -19.39 -0.95
N ASN A 28 -13.17 -20.08 -2.08
CA ASN A 28 -12.06 -21.00 -2.30
C ASN A 28 -10.76 -20.26 -2.67
N PHE A 29 -9.62 -20.91 -2.41
CA PHE A 29 -8.31 -20.45 -2.87
C PHE A 29 -8.01 -21.03 -4.25
N PHE A 30 -7.57 -20.18 -5.18
CA PHE A 30 -7.20 -20.55 -6.54
C PHE A 30 -5.73 -20.25 -6.77
N ALA A 31 -4.91 -21.27 -7.04
CA ALA A 31 -3.45 -21.14 -7.21
C ALA A 31 -2.76 -20.36 -6.07
N GLY A 32 -3.25 -20.54 -4.83
CA GLY A 32 -2.77 -19.85 -3.65
C GLY A 32 -3.28 -18.41 -3.49
N CYS A 33 -4.15 -17.91 -4.39
CA CYS A 33 -4.79 -16.59 -4.33
C CYS A 33 -6.24 -16.67 -3.84
N SER A 34 -6.65 -15.69 -3.03
CA SER A 34 -8.05 -15.54 -2.63
C SER A 34 -8.81 -14.76 -3.70
N SER A 35 -10.11 -15.00 -3.83
CA SER A 35 -10.97 -14.21 -4.73
C SER A 35 -10.96 -12.71 -4.38
N ALA A 36 -10.80 -12.37 -3.09
CA ALA A 36 -10.65 -11.00 -2.63
C ALA A 36 -9.46 -10.29 -3.29
N GLU A 37 -8.31 -10.96 -3.34
CA GLU A 37 -7.10 -10.43 -3.96
C GLU A 37 -7.21 -10.37 -5.49
N LEU A 38 -7.76 -11.41 -6.10
CA LEU A 38 -7.95 -11.49 -7.55
C LEU A 38 -8.89 -10.37 -8.01
N LEU A 39 -10.00 -10.13 -7.30
CA LEU A 39 -10.95 -9.08 -7.61
C LEU A 39 -10.31 -7.69 -7.45
N ALA A 40 -9.52 -7.46 -6.40
CA ALA A 40 -8.77 -6.20 -6.23
C ALA A 40 -7.75 -5.99 -7.37
N SER A 41 -7.11 -7.06 -7.83
CA SER A 41 -6.17 -7.02 -8.97
C SER A 41 -6.86 -6.78 -10.30
N TYR A 42 -8.05 -7.35 -10.50
CA TYR A 42 -8.88 -7.11 -11.67
C TYR A 42 -9.29 -5.63 -11.75
N CYS A 43 -9.75 -5.05 -10.65
CA CYS A 43 -10.07 -3.62 -10.60
C CYS A 43 -8.87 -2.74 -10.93
N ASP A 44 -7.69 -3.06 -10.39
CA ASP A 44 -6.45 -2.33 -10.67
C ASP A 44 -6.05 -2.41 -12.14
N ASN A 45 -6.29 -3.53 -12.81
CA ASN A 45 -6.00 -3.69 -14.23
C ASN A 45 -6.93 -2.87 -15.14
N ILE A 46 -8.20 -2.69 -14.74
CA ILE A 46 -9.17 -1.86 -15.47
C ILE A 46 -8.89 -0.37 -15.25
N LEU A 47 -8.55 0.03 -14.01
CA LEU A 47 -8.42 1.44 -13.64
C LEU A 47 -7.04 2.03 -13.93
N LYS A 48 -6.04 1.22 -14.29
CA LYS A 48 -4.69 1.72 -14.60
C LYS A 48 -4.54 2.20 -16.06
N LYS A 49 -3.72 3.23 -16.27
CA LYS A 49 -3.27 3.67 -17.60
C LYS A 49 -2.59 2.51 -18.32
N GLY A 50 -3.01 2.24 -19.56
CA GLY A 50 -2.50 1.10 -20.34
C GLY A 50 -2.93 -0.26 -19.78
N GLY A 51 -4.10 -0.32 -19.14
CA GLY A 51 -4.78 -1.56 -18.76
C GLY A 51 -4.98 -2.52 -19.93
N SER A 52 -5.24 -3.79 -19.61
CA SER A 52 -5.31 -4.89 -20.58
C SER A 52 -6.48 -4.77 -21.56
N GLU A 53 -7.53 -4.02 -21.21
CA GLU A 53 -8.73 -3.85 -22.02
C GLU A 53 -9.00 -2.36 -22.21
N LYS A 54 -9.05 -1.91 -23.46
CA LYS A 54 -9.56 -0.57 -23.81
C LYS A 54 -11.09 -0.61 -23.77
N LEU A 55 -11.64 -0.63 -22.57
CA LEU A 55 -13.08 -0.52 -22.34
C LEU A 55 -13.53 0.93 -22.54
N SER A 56 -14.78 1.12 -22.99
CA SER A 56 -15.44 2.43 -22.93
C SER A 56 -15.76 2.79 -21.48
N ASP A 57 -15.97 4.08 -21.21
CA ASP A 57 -16.34 4.56 -19.87
C ASP A 57 -17.62 3.87 -19.35
N ASP A 58 -18.64 3.71 -20.19
CA ASP A 58 -19.88 2.99 -19.85
C ASP A 58 -19.62 1.52 -19.46
N ALA A 59 -18.74 0.84 -20.20
CA ALA A 59 -18.39 -0.55 -19.92
C ALA A 59 -17.57 -0.67 -18.62
N ILE A 60 -16.74 0.33 -18.31
CA ILE A 60 -16.02 0.40 -17.04
C ILE A 60 -17.02 0.56 -15.90
N GLU A 61 -17.96 1.50 -15.99
CA GLU A 61 -18.99 1.70 -14.96
C GLU A 61 -19.80 0.41 -14.69
N GLU A 62 -20.29 -0.24 -15.76
CA GLU A 62 -21.03 -1.50 -15.64
C GLU A 62 -20.17 -2.60 -14.98
N THR A 63 -18.89 -2.66 -15.34
CA THR A 63 -17.96 -3.63 -14.76
C THR A 63 -17.70 -3.35 -13.28
N LEU A 64 -17.57 -2.09 -12.87
CA LEU A 64 -17.43 -1.72 -11.46
C LEU A 64 -18.67 -2.09 -10.64
N ASP A 65 -19.88 -1.96 -11.21
CA ASP A 65 -21.10 -2.46 -10.58
C ASP A 65 -21.09 -3.98 -10.39
N LYS A 66 -20.63 -4.73 -11.41
CA LYS A 66 -20.48 -6.19 -11.32
C LYS A 66 -19.46 -6.59 -10.26
N VAL A 67 -18.33 -5.89 -10.17
CA VAL A 67 -17.31 -6.11 -9.12
C VAL A 67 -17.92 -5.96 -7.73
N VAL A 68 -18.63 -4.87 -7.49
CA VAL A 68 -19.23 -4.60 -6.18
C VAL A 68 -20.30 -5.65 -5.82
N LYS A 69 -21.10 -6.09 -6.81
CA LYS A 69 -22.03 -7.21 -6.63
C LYS A 69 -21.32 -8.53 -6.32
N CYS A 70 -20.22 -8.84 -7.00
CA CYS A 70 -19.43 -10.05 -6.75
C CYS A 70 -18.79 -10.05 -5.35
N LEU A 71 -18.35 -8.88 -4.87
CA LEU A 71 -17.76 -8.74 -3.53
C LEU A 71 -18.75 -9.10 -2.40
N ALA A 72 -20.06 -9.06 -2.65
CA ALA A 72 -21.07 -9.48 -1.68
C ALA A 72 -20.96 -10.98 -1.31
N PHE A 73 -20.44 -11.82 -2.23
CA PHE A 73 -20.25 -13.27 -2.03
C PHE A 73 -18.88 -13.63 -1.44
N ILE A 74 -18.01 -12.64 -1.23
CA ILE A 74 -16.69 -12.84 -0.64
C ILE A 74 -16.78 -12.61 0.86
N SER A 75 -16.30 -13.56 1.65
CA SER A 75 -16.26 -13.51 3.11
C SER A 75 -15.26 -12.47 3.59
N ASP A 76 -14.03 -12.52 3.07
CA ASP A 76 -12.89 -11.69 3.49
C ASP A 76 -12.85 -10.34 2.76
N LYS A 77 -13.84 -9.48 3.03
CA LYS A 77 -13.96 -8.15 2.39
C LYS A 77 -12.89 -7.18 2.87
N ASP A 78 -12.42 -7.33 4.10
CA ASP A 78 -11.28 -6.61 4.66
C ASP A 78 -9.97 -6.89 3.88
N LEU A 79 -9.77 -8.13 3.44
CA LEU A 79 -8.64 -8.52 2.60
C LEU A 79 -8.71 -7.85 1.23
N PHE A 80 -9.90 -7.83 0.61
CA PHE A 80 -10.14 -7.06 -0.61
C PHE A 80 -9.80 -5.58 -0.40
N ALA A 81 -10.32 -4.97 0.67
CA ALA A 81 -10.09 -3.56 0.98
C ALA A 81 -8.59 -3.26 1.16
N ALA A 82 -7.84 -4.14 1.83
CA ALA A 82 -6.40 -3.98 2.02
C ALA A 82 -5.61 -4.04 0.70
N PHE A 83 -5.87 -5.05 -0.13
CA PHE A 83 -5.23 -5.16 -1.45
C PHE A 83 -5.63 -4.02 -2.38
N TYR A 84 -6.91 -3.68 -2.42
CA TYR A 84 -7.41 -2.58 -3.23
C TYR A 84 -6.80 -1.25 -2.80
N ARG A 85 -6.76 -0.94 -1.49
CA ARG A 85 -6.13 0.26 -0.95
C ARG A 85 -4.65 0.36 -1.31
N LYS A 86 -3.91 -0.75 -1.22
CA LYS A 86 -2.50 -0.79 -1.62
C LYS A 86 -2.33 -0.50 -3.11
N LYS A 87 -3.17 -1.07 -3.97
CA LYS A 87 -3.16 -0.85 -5.42
C LYS A 87 -3.55 0.58 -5.78
N LEU A 88 -4.63 1.10 -5.20
CA LEU A 88 -5.05 2.49 -5.31
C LEU A 88 -3.91 3.44 -4.93
N SER A 89 -3.21 3.20 -3.82
CA SER A 89 -2.08 4.06 -3.40
C SER A 89 -1.01 4.19 -4.47
N ARG A 90 -0.70 3.10 -5.19
CA ARG A 90 0.29 3.11 -6.27
C ARG A 90 -0.24 3.86 -7.49
N ARG A 91 -1.52 3.69 -7.85
CA ARG A 91 -2.10 4.41 -8.99
C ARG A 91 -2.12 5.92 -8.74
N LEU A 92 -2.54 6.31 -7.54
CA LEU A 92 -2.57 7.69 -7.06
C LEU A 92 -1.18 8.35 -6.99
N LEU A 93 -0.18 7.69 -6.38
CA LEU A 93 1.15 8.29 -6.22
C LEU A 93 1.96 8.33 -7.51
N PHE A 94 1.84 7.31 -8.37
CA PHE A 94 2.67 7.21 -9.58
C PHE A 94 1.93 7.68 -10.85
N ASP A 95 0.82 8.40 -10.70
CA ASP A 95 -0.02 8.92 -11.78
C ASP A 95 -0.36 7.85 -12.84
N LYS A 96 -0.74 6.67 -12.34
CA LYS A 96 -1.12 5.52 -13.15
C LYS A 96 -2.64 5.33 -13.25
N SER A 97 -3.46 6.20 -12.69
CA SER A 97 -4.93 6.14 -12.84
C SER A 97 -5.34 6.58 -14.24
N ALA A 98 -6.17 5.79 -14.91
CA ALA A 98 -6.65 6.12 -16.27
C ALA A 98 -7.61 7.32 -16.25
N ASN A 99 -8.51 7.36 -15.26
CA ASN A 99 -9.51 8.41 -15.08
C ASN A 99 -9.80 8.58 -13.57
N ASP A 100 -9.65 9.79 -13.05
CA ASP A 100 -9.88 10.12 -11.64
C ASP A 100 -11.37 9.98 -11.24
N ASP A 101 -12.29 10.18 -12.19
CA ASP A 101 -13.74 10.03 -11.93
C ASP A 101 -14.10 8.56 -11.71
N HIS A 102 -13.47 7.64 -12.45
CA HIS A 102 -13.65 6.21 -12.22
C HIS A 102 -13.11 5.76 -10.85
N GLU A 103 -12.02 6.37 -10.36
CA GLU A 103 -11.50 6.11 -9.01
C GLU A 103 -12.50 6.59 -7.94
N ARG A 104 -13.18 7.72 -8.15
CA ARG A 104 -14.24 8.20 -7.25
C ARG A 104 -15.51 7.36 -7.33
N LEU A 105 -15.86 6.90 -8.53
CA LEU A 105 -17.06 6.11 -8.79
C LEU A 105 -17.05 4.77 -8.04
N ILE A 106 -15.96 4.01 -8.14
CA ILE A 106 -15.83 2.73 -7.42
C ILE A 106 -15.87 2.92 -5.89
N LEU A 107 -15.25 3.97 -5.35
CA LEU A 107 -15.34 4.29 -3.92
C LEU A 107 -16.79 4.63 -3.52
N THR A 108 -17.51 5.36 -4.37
CA THR A 108 -18.93 5.66 -4.13
C THR A 108 -19.79 4.40 -4.10
N LYS A 109 -19.61 3.51 -5.08
CA LYS A 109 -20.33 2.22 -5.16
C LYS A 109 -19.99 1.32 -3.96
N LEU A 110 -18.72 1.24 -3.54
CA LEU A 110 -18.30 0.51 -2.34
C LEU A 110 -18.91 1.10 -1.06
N LYS A 111 -18.96 2.44 -0.93
CA LYS A 111 -19.55 3.13 0.22
C LYS A 111 -21.04 2.86 0.34
N GLN A 112 -21.77 2.85 -0.78
CA GLN A 112 -23.20 2.55 -0.79
C GLN A 112 -23.51 1.14 -0.28
N GLN A 113 -22.66 0.15 -0.61
CA GLN A 113 -22.89 -1.25 -0.23
C GLN A 113 -22.32 -1.62 1.15
N TYR A 114 -21.16 -1.09 1.53
CA TYR A 114 -20.43 -1.51 2.73
C TYR A 114 -20.26 -0.40 3.78
N GLY A 115 -20.78 0.80 3.50
CA GLY A 115 -20.78 1.94 4.41
C GLY A 115 -19.48 2.74 4.43
N GLY A 116 -19.53 3.92 5.06
CA GLY A 116 -18.42 4.87 5.09
C GLY A 116 -17.17 4.39 5.82
N GLN A 117 -17.28 3.51 6.82
CA GLN A 117 -16.09 2.95 7.49
C GLN A 117 -15.24 2.09 6.56
N PHE A 118 -15.86 1.39 5.60
CA PHE A 118 -15.16 0.56 4.63
C PHE A 118 -14.27 1.38 3.69
N THR A 119 -14.78 2.52 3.23
CA THR A 119 -14.11 3.38 2.24
C THR A 119 -13.31 4.52 2.84
N SER A 120 -13.52 4.87 4.11
CA SER A 120 -12.96 6.06 4.77
C SER A 120 -11.45 6.27 4.52
N LYS A 121 -10.63 5.21 4.65
CA LYS A 121 -9.19 5.31 4.41
C LYS A 121 -8.86 5.62 2.94
N MET A 122 -9.58 5.02 1.99
CA MET A 122 -9.37 5.22 0.56
C MET A 122 -9.90 6.58 0.09
N GLU A 123 -11.03 7.02 0.62
CA GLU A 123 -11.55 8.38 0.41
C GLU A 123 -10.55 9.42 0.92
N GLY A 124 -10.00 9.22 2.12
CA GLY A 124 -8.96 10.07 2.69
C GLY A 124 -7.70 10.17 1.81
N MET A 125 -7.29 9.08 1.15
CA MET A 125 -6.16 9.11 0.20
C MET A 125 -6.45 9.99 -1.02
N VAL A 126 -7.67 9.95 -1.55
CA VAL A 126 -8.08 10.81 -2.67
C VAL A 126 -8.10 12.27 -2.23
N THR A 127 -8.65 12.57 -1.05
CA THR A 127 -8.66 13.92 -0.46
C THR A 127 -7.24 14.45 -0.24
N ASP A 128 -6.33 13.65 0.31
CA ASP A 128 -4.93 14.05 0.53
C ASP A 128 -4.25 14.48 -0.78
N LEU A 129 -4.53 13.81 -1.90
CA LEU A 129 -3.95 14.21 -3.19
C LEU A 129 -4.52 15.52 -3.75
N THR A 130 -5.81 15.79 -3.52
CA THR A 130 -6.40 17.09 -3.85
C THR A 130 -5.71 18.19 -3.04
N LEU A 131 -5.60 18.00 -1.72
CA LEU A 131 -4.93 18.94 -0.82
C LEU A 131 -3.43 19.10 -1.13
N ALA A 132 -2.76 18.04 -1.59
CA ALA A 132 -1.36 18.09 -1.96
C ALA A 132 -1.10 19.04 -3.13
N LYS A 133 -2.02 19.13 -4.11
CA LYS A 133 -1.91 20.08 -5.23
C LYS A 133 -1.98 21.53 -4.74
N GLU A 134 -2.94 21.83 -3.87
CA GLU A 134 -3.09 23.17 -3.27
C GLU A 134 -1.87 23.54 -2.42
N ASN A 135 -1.41 22.61 -1.57
CA ASN A 135 -0.24 22.82 -0.73
C ASN A 135 1.04 23.02 -1.56
N GLN A 136 1.17 22.33 -2.69
CA GLN A 136 2.28 22.53 -3.61
C GLN A 136 2.25 23.94 -4.24
N SER A 137 1.08 24.45 -4.63
CA SER A 137 0.96 25.82 -5.15
C SER A 137 1.39 26.86 -4.10
N HIS A 138 0.95 26.69 -2.84
CA HIS A 138 1.38 27.56 -1.74
C HIS A 138 2.89 27.46 -1.47
N PHE A 139 3.49 26.28 -1.65
CA PHE A 139 4.93 26.10 -1.49
C PHE A 139 5.69 26.84 -2.61
N GLN A 140 5.21 26.78 -3.85
CA GLN A 140 5.83 27.52 -4.96
C GLN A 140 5.75 29.04 -4.75
N GLU A 141 4.61 29.54 -4.24
CA GLU A 141 4.46 30.97 -3.87
C GLU A 141 5.41 31.36 -2.72
N TYR A 142 5.60 30.49 -1.73
CA TYR A 142 6.57 30.70 -0.67
C TYR A 142 8.00 30.82 -1.22
N LEU A 143 8.38 29.97 -2.19
CA LEU A 143 9.70 30.01 -2.83
C LEU A 143 9.89 31.28 -3.68
N SER A 144 8.85 31.73 -4.40
CA SER A 144 8.94 32.97 -5.19
C SER A 144 9.13 34.20 -4.32
N ASN A 145 8.50 34.24 -3.15
CA ASN A 145 8.59 35.35 -2.20
C ASN A 145 9.87 35.31 -1.35
N ASN A 146 10.53 34.15 -1.26
CA ASN A 146 11.75 33.95 -0.48
C ASN A 146 12.86 33.35 -1.34
N SER A 147 13.44 34.15 -2.25
CA SER A 147 14.44 33.64 -3.20
C SER A 147 15.66 33.01 -2.52
N ALA A 148 16.02 33.46 -1.30
CA ALA A 148 17.10 32.88 -0.50
C ALA A 148 16.81 31.42 -0.05
N ALA A 149 15.53 31.05 0.08
CA ALA A 149 15.10 29.70 0.46
C ALA A 149 15.09 28.72 -0.73
N ASN A 150 15.35 29.17 -1.96
CA ASN A 150 15.32 28.29 -3.13
C ASN A 150 16.42 27.20 -3.02
N PRO A 151 16.06 25.90 -3.03
CA PRO A 151 17.05 24.83 -2.92
C PRO A 151 17.89 24.63 -4.19
N GLY A 152 17.53 25.25 -5.31
CA GLY A 152 18.22 25.08 -6.60
C GLY A 152 17.82 23.82 -7.36
N ILE A 153 16.83 23.09 -6.84
CA ILE A 153 16.26 21.86 -7.42
C ILE A 153 14.73 22.03 -7.47
N ASP A 154 14.12 21.60 -8.58
CA ASP A 154 12.66 21.53 -8.66
C ASP A 154 12.13 20.47 -7.70
N LEU A 155 11.31 20.89 -6.73
CA LEU A 155 10.80 20.06 -5.65
C LEU A 155 9.28 20.05 -5.65
N THR A 156 8.71 18.86 -5.86
CA THR A 156 7.28 18.59 -5.64
C THR A 156 7.10 17.68 -4.45
N VAL A 157 6.33 18.12 -3.45
CA VAL A 157 6.09 17.36 -2.21
C VAL A 157 4.60 17.08 -2.06
N ARG A 158 4.27 15.83 -1.73
CA ARG A 158 2.90 15.41 -1.42
C ARG A 158 2.81 14.99 0.03
N VAL A 159 2.04 15.75 0.81
CA VAL A 159 1.83 15.45 2.24
C VAL A 159 0.65 14.49 2.37
N LEU A 160 0.89 13.35 3.00
CA LEU A 160 -0.07 12.25 3.11
C LEU A 160 -0.42 12.00 4.59
N THR A 161 -1.70 11.77 4.88
CA THR A 161 -2.18 11.56 6.25
C THR A 161 -1.91 10.13 6.71
N THR A 162 -1.13 9.97 7.78
CA THR A 162 -0.86 8.66 8.40
C THR A 162 -2.17 7.99 8.82
N GLY A 163 -2.35 6.72 8.49
CA GLY A 163 -3.54 5.93 8.81
C GLY A 163 -4.52 5.73 7.65
N PHE A 164 -4.58 6.68 6.70
CA PHE A 164 -5.30 6.49 5.43
C PHE A 164 -4.50 5.63 4.47
N TRP A 165 -3.23 5.97 4.30
CA TRP A 165 -2.31 5.29 3.38
C TRP A 165 -1.81 3.95 3.94
N PRO A 166 -1.36 3.01 3.08
CA PRO A 166 -0.64 1.82 3.53
C PRO A 166 0.59 2.16 4.37
N SER A 167 1.00 1.25 5.24
CA SER A 167 2.20 1.43 6.06
C SER A 167 3.46 1.23 5.22
N TYR A 168 4.26 2.29 5.10
CA TYR A 168 5.56 2.28 4.44
C TYR A 168 6.67 2.28 5.48
N LYS A 169 7.78 1.61 5.18
CA LYS A 169 8.96 1.64 6.05
C LYS A 169 9.61 3.03 5.92
N SER A 170 9.87 3.69 7.05
CA SER A 170 10.80 4.81 7.10
C SER A 170 12.22 4.31 6.92
N SER A 171 13.11 5.17 6.44
CA SER A 171 14.53 4.87 6.26
C SER A 171 15.33 6.02 6.83
N ASP A 172 16.38 5.69 7.59
CA ASP A 172 17.36 6.63 8.10
C ASP A 172 18.45 6.91 7.04
N LEU A 173 18.03 7.00 5.77
CA LEU A 173 18.88 7.27 4.63
C LEU A 173 19.67 8.56 4.85
N SER A 174 20.99 8.46 4.75
CA SER A 174 21.87 9.61 4.66
C SER A 174 21.71 10.26 3.29
N LEU A 175 20.90 11.32 3.23
CA LEU A 175 20.66 12.06 1.99
C LEU A 175 21.90 12.87 1.56
N PRO A 176 22.15 13.00 0.25
CA PRO A 176 23.08 13.99 -0.27
C PRO A 176 22.70 15.41 0.16
N VAL A 177 23.70 16.28 0.32
CA VAL A 177 23.53 17.65 0.86
C VAL A 177 22.49 18.47 0.08
N GLU A 178 22.42 18.29 -1.22
CA GLU A 178 21.48 18.98 -2.09
C GLU A 178 20.03 18.58 -1.79
N MET A 179 19.79 17.30 -1.44
CA MET A 179 18.48 16.80 -1.07
C MET A 179 18.10 17.17 0.38
N VAL A 180 19.08 17.25 1.29
CA VAL A 180 18.85 17.72 2.66
C VAL A 180 18.29 19.13 2.65
N LYS A 181 18.88 20.04 1.85
CA LYS A 181 18.39 21.42 1.70
C LYS A 181 16.93 21.46 1.25
N CYS A 182 16.53 20.62 0.29
CA CYS A 182 15.13 20.51 -0.15
C CYS A 182 14.19 20.14 1.01
N VAL A 183 14.59 19.16 1.83
CA VAL A 183 13.81 18.68 2.97
C VAL A 183 13.66 19.77 4.03
N GLU A 184 14.73 20.50 4.34
CA GLU A 184 14.75 21.59 5.32
C GLU A 184 13.85 22.75 4.89
N VAL A 185 13.99 23.22 3.65
CA VAL A 185 13.17 24.32 3.11
C VAL A 185 11.68 23.98 3.14
N PHE A 186 11.31 22.76 2.75
CA PHE A 186 9.91 22.34 2.81
C PHE A 186 9.41 22.23 4.26
N LYS A 187 10.27 21.77 5.18
CA LYS A 187 9.93 21.67 6.61
C LYS A 187 9.65 23.05 7.21
N GLU A 188 10.49 24.05 6.92
CA GLU A 188 10.29 25.43 7.35
C GLU A 188 8.96 25.99 6.83
N PHE A 189 8.72 25.84 5.53
CA PHE A 189 7.43 26.21 4.92
C PHE A 189 6.26 25.53 5.64
N TYR A 190 6.31 24.22 5.85
CA TYR A 190 5.19 23.48 6.43
C TYR A 190 4.92 23.87 7.89
N GLN A 191 5.96 24.21 8.65
CA GLN A 191 5.84 24.70 10.03
C GLN A 191 5.11 26.04 10.13
N THR A 192 5.16 26.88 9.08
CA THR A 192 4.37 28.13 9.02
C THR A 192 2.86 27.85 8.95
N LYS A 193 2.46 26.70 8.37
CA LYS A 193 1.06 26.29 8.20
C LYS A 193 0.54 25.53 9.41
N THR A 194 1.36 24.67 10.03
CA THR A 194 0.93 23.86 11.16
C THR A 194 2.09 23.55 12.11
N LYS A 195 1.92 23.96 13.38
CA LYS A 195 2.92 23.73 14.44
C LYS A 195 2.71 22.42 15.22
N HIS A 196 1.58 21.75 15.02
CA HIS A 196 1.18 20.57 15.81
C HIS A 196 1.38 19.24 15.07
N ARG A 197 1.94 19.26 13.85
CA ARG A 197 2.14 18.06 13.03
C ARG A 197 3.63 17.77 12.86
N LYS A 198 3.97 16.48 12.82
CA LYS A 198 5.31 15.98 12.51
C LYS A 198 5.31 15.33 11.13
N LEU A 199 6.21 15.74 10.26
CA LEU A 199 6.43 15.12 8.96
C LEU A 199 7.40 13.93 9.08
N THR A 200 7.13 12.87 8.33
CA THR A 200 8.04 11.72 8.14
C THR A 200 8.17 11.50 6.64
N TRP A 201 9.40 11.55 6.12
CA TRP A 201 9.68 11.37 4.70
C TRP A 201 9.74 9.88 4.33
N ILE A 202 9.16 9.52 3.18
CA ILE A 202 9.07 8.14 2.70
C ILE A 202 9.80 8.01 1.35
N TYR A 203 11.13 7.99 1.41
CA TYR A 203 12.00 7.98 0.23
C TYR A 203 11.81 6.79 -0.72
N SER A 204 11.22 5.69 -0.23
CA SER A 204 10.92 4.51 -1.03
C SER A 204 9.81 4.73 -2.09
N LEU A 205 9.04 5.81 -1.97
CA LEU A 205 7.97 6.18 -2.92
C LEU A 205 8.34 7.33 -3.84
N ASP A 206 9.47 7.96 -3.59
CA ASP A 206 9.89 9.16 -4.28
C ASP A 206 10.53 8.84 -5.63
N THR A 207 10.57 9.85 -6.51
CA THR A 207 11.20 9.77 -7.82
C THR A 207 12.04 11.02 -8.05
N CYS A 208 13.23 10.84 -8.59
CA CYS A 208 14.19 11.88 -8.92
C CYS A 208 14.54 11.81 -10.41
N ASN A 209 14.75 12.98 -11.02
CA ASN A 209 15.32 13.09 -12.35
C ASN A 209 16.76 13.60 -12.19
N ILE A 210 17.73 12.81 -12.64
CA ILE A 210 19.16 13.15 -12.58
C ILE A 210 19.76 13.15 -13.98
N ASN A 211 20.70 14.07 -14.25
CA ASN A 211 21.39 14.12 -15.53
C ASN A 211 22.70 13.34 -15.44
N GLY A 212 22.77 12.17 -16.06
CA GLY A 212 23.99 11.39 -16.19
C GLY A 212 24.83 11.91 -17.37
N LYS A 213 26.04 12.37 -17.09
CA LYS A 213 27.01 12.82 -18.11
C LYS A 213 27.86 11.64 -18.56
N PHE A 214 27.45 10.96 -19.62
CA PHE A 214 28.22 9.88 -20.23
C PHE A 214 29.08 10.41 -21.39
N GLU A 215 30.13 9.69 -21.75
CA GLU A 215 31.06 10.07 -22.84
C GLU A 215 30.31 10.30 -24.17
N SER A 216 29.30 9.46 -24.45
CA SER A 216 28.55 9.52 -25.70
C SER A 216 27.52 10.66 -25.74
N LYS A 217 26.83 10.91 -24.62
CA LYS A 217 25.80 11.96 -24.47
C LYS A 217 25.34 12.07 -23.02
N THR A 218 24.73 13.21 -22.69
CA THR A 218 23.94 13.34 -21.47
C THR A 218 22.62 12.58 -21.59
N ILE A 219 22.27 11.80 -20.58
CA ILE A 219 21.00 11.06 -20.48
C ILE A 219 20.30 11.44 -19.18
N GLU A 220 19.03 11.81 -19.25
CA GLU A 220 18.18 12.03 -18.09
C GLU A 220 17.72 10.67 -17.53
N LEU A 221 18.06 10.38 -16.27
CA LEU A 221 17.70 9.16 -15.56
C LEU A 221 16.55 9.47 -14.60
N ILE A 222 15.44 8.76 -14.75
CA ILE A 222 14.31 8.77 -13.82
C ILE A 222 14.48 7.58 -12.89
N VAL A 223 14.80 7.85 -11.62
CA VAL A 223 15.18 6.86 -10.62
C VAL A 223 14.50 7.13 -9.29
N GLY A 224 14.42 6.17 -8.38
CA GLY A 224 13.99 6.40 -7.00
C GLY A 224 15.05 7.13 -6.17
N THR A 225 14.66 7.70 -5.02
CA THR A 225 15.60 8.47 -4.18
C THR A 225 16.81 7.66 -3.72
N TYR A 226 16.64 6.37 -3.39
CA TYR A 226 17.78 5.51 -3.04
C TYR A 226 18.78 5.34 -4.20
N GLN A 227 18.27 5.23 -5.44
CA GLN A 227 19.07 5.17 -6.66
C GLN A 227 19.79 6.49 -6.93
N ALA A 228 19.10 7.61 -6.78
CA ALA A 228 19.72 8.92 -6.94
C ALA A 228 20.82 9.15 -5.89
N ALA A 229 20.55 8.86 -4.62
CA ALA A 229 21.54 9.02 -3.55
C ALA A 229 22.80 8.17 -3.79
N ALA A 230 22.65 6.91 -4.19
CA ALA A 230 23.78 6.06 -4.54
C ALA A 230 24.58 6.57 -5.75
N LEU A 231 23.90 7.02 -6.81
CA LEU A 231 24.56 7.54 -8.00
C LEU A 231 25.32 8.85 -7.73
N LEU A 232 24.81 9.69 -6.83
CA LEU A 232 25.47 10.95 -6.47
C LEU A 232 26.79 10.75 -5.73
N LEU A 233 26.99 9.61 -5.04
CA LEU A 233 28.29 9.28 -4.42
C LEU A 233 29.42 9.21 -5.46
N PHE A 234 29.10 8.77 -6.68
CA PHE A 234 30.09 8.62 -7.75
C PHE A 234 30.54 9.96 -8.37
N ASN A 235 29.97 11.10 -7.96
CA ASN A 235 30.51 12.40 -8.33
C ASN A 235 31.82 12.73 -7.57
N ALA A 236 32.06 12.09 -6.43
CA ALA A 236 33.24 12.30 -5.59
C ALA A 236 34.22 11.12 -5.60
N SER A 237 33.84 9.98 -6.19
CA SER A 237 34.64 8.76 -6.21
C SER A 237 34.32 7.93 -7.44
N ASP A 238 35.35 7.54 -8.20
CA ASP A 238 35.15 6.75 -9.42
C ASP A 238 34.73 5.31 -9.10
N ARG A 239 35.22 4.76 -7.97
CA ARG A 239 35.00 3.38 -7.55
C ARG A 239 34.69 3.29 -6.06
N LEU A 240 33.67 2.51 -5.69
CA LEU A 240 33.23 2.30 -4.32
C LEU A 240 32.94 0.82 -4.05
N SER A 241 33.28 0.33 -2.85
CA SER A 241 32.87 -1.00 -2.41
C SER A 241 31.42 -1.01 -1.91
N TYR A 242 30.80 -2.19 -1.85
CA TYR A 242 29.47 -2.35 -1.23
C TYR A 242 29.44 -1.79 0.21
N SER A 243 30.47 -2.04 1.01
CA SER A 243 30.57 -1.54 2.38
C SER A 243 30.67 -0.02 2.46
N ASP A 244 31.36 0.61 1.52
CA ASP A 244 31.47 2.08 1.48
C ASP A 244 30.10 2.68 1.18
N ILE A 245 29.41 2.18 0.15
CA ILE A 245 28.07 2.65 -0.21
C ILE A 245 27.09 2.43 0.95
N LYS A 246 27.15 1.27 1.61
CA LYS A 246 26.30 0.95 2.77
C LYS A 246 26.50 1.94 3.92
N SER A 247 27.76 2.18 4.28
CA SER A 247 28.10 3.09 5.38
C SER A 247 27.73 4.54 5.07
N GLN A 248 27.96 4.99 3.84
CA GLN A 248 27.65 6.36 3.43
C GLN A 248 26.15 6.61 3.34
N LEU A 249 25.35 5.65 2.85
CA LEU A 249 23.89 5.81 2.70
C LEU A 249 23.08 5.38 3.92
N ASN A 250 23.65 4.59 4.83
CA ASN A 250 22.94 4.01 5.97
C ASN A 250 21.69 3.20 5.57
N LEU A 251 21.83 2.33 4.58
CA LEU A 251 20.75 1.47 4.08
C LEU A 251 20.86 0.02 4.62
N ALA A 252 19.70 -0.61 4.80
CA ALA A 252 19.61 -2.04 5.08
C ALA A 252 20.04 -2.87 3.86
N ASP A 253 20.62 -4.05 4.09
CA ASP A 253 21.16 -4.89 3.02
C ASP A 253 20.12 -5.24 1.95
N ASP A 254 18.90 -5.61 2.33
CA ASP A 254 17.83 -5.95 1.39
C ASP A 254 17.51 -4.80 0.41
N ASP A 255 17.55 -3.56 0.89
CA ASP A 255 17.28 -2.39 0.05
C ASP A 255 18.50 -2.03 -0.80
N LEU A 256 19.71 -2.12 -0.24
CA LEU A 256 20.97 -1.83 -0.94
C LEU A 256 21.27 -2.84 -2.05
N ILE A 257 21.06 -4.14 -1.82
CA ILE A 257 21.21 -5.19 -2.82
C ILE A 257 20.27 -4.94 -4.00
N ARG A 258 18.98 -4.69 -3.72
CA ARG A 258 17.97 -4.43 -4.75
C ARG A 258 18.29 -3.17 -5.56
N LEU A 259 18.72 -2.13 -4.85
CA LEU A 259 19.19 -0.87 -5.41
C LEU A 259 20.37 -1.08 -6.37
N LEU A 260 21.45 -1.69 -5.92
CA LEU A 260 22.66 -1.89 -6.73
C LEU A 260 22.39 -2.83 -7.91
N GLN A 261 21.62 -3.90 -7.69
CA GLN A 261 21.21 -4.81 -8.78
C GLN A 261 20.49 -4.06 -9.91
N SER A 262 19.66 -3.06 -9.57
CA SER A 262 18.94 -2.24 -10.56
C SER A 262 19.87 -1.35 -11.40
N LEU A 263 21.01 -0.94 -10.85
CA LEU A 263 21.96 -0.01 -11.46
C LEU A 263 23.12 -0.71 -12.19
N SER A 264 23.45 -1.96 -11.82
CA SER A 264 24.63 -2.66 -12.34
C SER A 264 24.35 -3.97 -13.07
N CYS A 265 23.30 -4.71 -12.66
CA CYS A 265 23.06 -6.07 -13.15
C CYS A 265 21.90 -6.15 -14.15
N ALA A 266 20.96 -5.22 -14.06
CA ALA A 266 19.75 -5.19 -14.88
C ALA A 266 20.01 -4.65 -16.31
N LYS A 267 18.93 -4.23 -16.99
CA LYS A 267 18.98 -3.67 -18.34
C LYS A 267 19.89 -2.44 -18.45
N TYR A 268 19.79 -1.54 -17.49
CA TYR A 268 20.49 -0.25 -17.47
C TYR A 268 21.72 -0.34 -16.58
N LYS A 269 22.87 -0.67 -17.16
CA LYS A 269 24.15 -0.80 -16.45
C LYS A 269 24.83 0.56 -16.31
N ILE A 270 24.24 1.42 -15.49
CA ILE A 270 24.79 2.74 -15.17
C ILE A 270 26.08 2.59 -14.35
N LEU A 271 26.16 1.53 -13.55
CA LEU A 271 27.37 1.13 -12.83
C LEU A 271 27.92 -0.17 -13.43
N THR A 272 29.24 -0.27 -13.54
CA THR A 272 29.94 -1.54 -13.72
C THR A 272 30.12 -2.20 -12.35
N LYS A 273 30.15 -3.54 -12.32
CA LYS A 273 30.32 -4.31 -11.09
C LYS A 273 31.46 -5.30 -11.25
N GLU A 274 32.30 -5.40 -10.22
CA GLU A 274 33.36 -6.40 -10.11
C GLU A 274 33.14 -7.24 -8.84
N PRO A 275 32.99 -8.58 -8.95
CA PRO A 275 32.98 -9.39 -10.16
C PRO A 275 31.70 -9.21 -11.01
N SER A 276 31.83 -9.36 -12.33
CA SER A 276 30.70 -9.22 -13.28
C SER A 276 29.80 -10.46 -13.28
N ASN A 277 28.83 -10.48 -12.37
CA ASN A 277 27.80 -11.51 -12.28
C ASN A 277 26.41 -10.86 -12.04
N ARG A 278 25.35 -11.67 -11.96
CA ARG A 278 23.95 -11.18 -11.86
C ARG A 278 23.48 -10.86 -10.45
N THR A 279 24.29 -11.17 -9.44
CA THR A 279 23.96 -10.99 -8.02
C THR A 279 24.80 -9.87 -7.41
N VAL A 280 24.35 -9.30 -6.30
CA VAL A 280 25.14 -8.33 -5.54
C VAL A 280 25.56 -8.98 -4.24
N SER A 281 26.85 -8.90 -3.92
CA SER A 281 27.47 -9.41 -2.70
C SER A 281 28.17 -8.31 -1.92
N SER A 282 28.43 -8.54 -0.63
CA SER A 282 29.07 -7.56 0.25
C SER A 282 30.54 -7.27 -0.08
N THR A 283 31.17 -8.11 -0.91
CA THR A 283 32.56 -7.93 -1.37
C THR A 283 32.65 -7.26 -2.74
N ASP A 284 31.52 -6.94 -3.36
CA ASP A 284 31.49 -6.37 -4.70
C ASP A 284 31.96 -4.91 -4.71
N HIS A 285 32.56 -4.52 -5.84
CA HIS A 285 32.93 -3.14 -6.13
C HIS A 285 32.13 -2.63 -7.32
N PHE A 286 31.84 -1.33 -7.29
CA PHE A 286 31.03 -0.64 -8.28
C PHE A 286 31.79 0.58 -8.79
N GLU A 287 31.65 0.85 -10.08
CA GLU A 287 32.29 1.99 -10.75
C GLU A 287 31.31 2.62 -11.74
N PHE A 288 31.42 3.93 -11.96
CA PHE A 288 30.56 4.62 -12.92
C PHE A 288 30.88 4.18 -14.36
N ASN A 289 29.85 3.72 -15.09
CA ASN A 289 30.01 3.30 -16.48
C ASN A 289 29.95 4.50 -17.43
N SER A 290 31.07 5.22 -17.60
CA SER A 290 31.17 6.39 -18.49
C SER A 290 30.78 6.10 -19.94
N LYS A 291 30.94 4.84 -20.38
CA LYS A 291 30.67 4.34 -21.74
C LYS A 291 29.23 3.91 -21.97
N PHE A 292 28.36 4.00 -20.95
CA PHE A 292 26.96 3.64 -21.11
C PHE A 292 26.27 4.47 -22.20
N THR A 293 25.39 3.83 -22.96
CA THR A 293 24.58 4.47 -24.00
C THR A 293 23.23 3.80 -24.12
N ASP A 294 22.21 4.57 -24.50
CA ASP A 294 20.86 4.09 -24.82
C ASP A 294 20.36 4.87 -26.04
N ARG A 295 19.37 4.37 -26.78
CA ARG A 295 18.76 5.14 -27.89
C ARG A 295 17.98 6.34 -27.36
N MET A 296 17.29 6.19 -26.24
CA MET A 296 16.52 7.24 -25.59
C MET A 296 17.44 8.25 -24.89
N ARG A 297 17.01 9.51 -24.81
CA ARG A 297 17.68 10.56 -24.02
C ARG A 297 17.14 10.68 -22.59
N ARG A 298 16.00 10.04 -22.33
CA ARG A 298 15.33 9.98 -21.04
C ARG A 298 14.93 8.54 -20.77
N ILE A 299 15.44 7.95 -19.70
CA ILE A 299 15.19 6.55 -19.35
C ILE A 299 14.74 6.43 -17.90
N ARG A 300 13.81 5.50 -17.63
CA ARG A 300 13.39 5.16 -16.26
C ARG A 300 14.04 3.86 -15.85
N ILE A 301 14.71 3.86 -14.70
CA ILE A 301 15.39 2.68 -14.16
C ILE A 301 14.54 2.12 -13.01
N PRO A 302 13.72 1.07 -13.25
CA PRO A 302 12.89 0.51 -12.21
C PRO A 302 13.72 -0.29 -11.20
N LEU A 303 13.31 -0.28 -9.94
CA LEU A 303 13.76 -1.28 -8.97
C LEU A 303 13.18 -2.67 -9.32
N PRO A 304 13.90 -3.75 -9.03
CA PRO A 304 13.36 -5.11 -9.08
C PRO A 304 12.02 -5.22 -8.34
N PHE A 305 11.10 -5.98 -8.92
CA PHE A 305 9.78 -6.19 -8.33
C PHE A 305 9.89 -6.92 -6.99
N VAL A 306 9.16 -6.43 -5.99
CA VAL A 306 9.01 -7.07 -4.68
C VAL A 306 7.55 -7.48 -4.53
N ASP A 307 7.34 -8.78 -4.28
CA ASP A 307 6.01 -9.29 -3.95
C ASP A 307 5.66 -8.89 -2.52
N GLU A 308 4.74 -7.93 -2.37
CA GLU A 308 4.25 -7.46 -1.08
C GLU A 308 3.01 -8.23 -0.60
N ARG A 309 2.58 -9.26 -1.32
CA ARG A 309 1.36 -10.03 -1.04
C ARG A 309 1.32 -10.58 0.38
N LYS A 310 2.39 -11.27 0.79
CA LYS A 310 2.51 -11.84 2.14
C LYS A 310 2.39 -10.77 3.23
N LYS A 311 3.05 -9.62 3.03
CA LYS A 311 2.99 -8.50 3.97
C LYS A 311 1.56 -7.95 4.11
N VAL A 312 0.82 -7.81 3.01
CA VAL A 312 -0.58 -7.34 3.06
C VAL A 312 -1.45 -8.33 3.86
N VAL A 313 -1.29 -9.63 3.64
CA VAL A 313 -2.03 -10.66 4.39
C VAL A 313 -1.67 -10.61 5.87
N GLU A 314 -0.38 -10.54 6.22
CA GLU A 314 0.08 -10.44 7.60
C GLU A 314 -0.46 -9.19 8.31
N ASP A 315 -0.52 -8.05 7.63
CA ASP A 315 -1.05 -6.81 8.21
C ASP A 315 -2.57 -6.90 8.43
N VAL A 316 -3.32 -7.54 7.51
CA VAL A 316 -4.75 -7.83 7.69
C VAL A 316 -4.98 -8.77 8.89
N ASP A 317 -4.19 -9.83 9.01
CA ASP A 317 -4.30 -10.76 10.14
C ASP A 317 -3.99 -10.09 11.48
N LYS A 318 -3.04 -9.14 11.51
CA LYS A 318 -2.81 -8.30 12.70
C LYS A 318 -4.03 -7.44 13.03
N ASP A 319 -4.62 -6.77 12.04
CA ASP A 319 -5.80 -5.92 12.21
C ASP A 319 -7.03 -6.73 12.70
N ARG A 320 -7.23 -7.94 12.17
CA ARG A 320 -8.29 -8.86 12.60
C ARG A 320 -8.23 -9.19 14.09
N ARG A 321 -7.02 -9.34 14.66
CA ARG A 321 -6.87 -9.58 16.11
C ARG A 321 -7.41 -8.43 16.95
N TYR A 322 -7.12 -7.19 16.54
CA TYR A 322 -7.65 -6.01 17.23
C TYR A 322 -9.15 -5.84 17.02
N ALA A 323 -9.66 -6.17 15.83
CA ALA A 323 -11.10 -6.16 15.55
C ALA A 323 -11.86 -7.18 16.42
N ILE A 324 -11.31 -8.38 16.60
CA ILE A 324 -11.86 -9.41 17.50
C ILE A 324 -11.87 -8.91 18.95
N ASP A 325 -10.75 -8.37 19.44
CA ASP A 325 -10.67 -7.80 20.79
C ASP A 325 -11.75 -6.74 21.02
N ALA A 326 -11.83 -5.77 20.11
CA ALA A 326 -12.77 -4.67 20.22
C ALA A 326 -14.24 -5.15 20.15
N CYS A 327 -14.52 -6.20 19.38
CA CYS A 327 -15.84 -6.82 19.31
C CYS A 327 -16.19 -7.53 20.63
N ILE A 328 -15.30 -8.36 21.16
CA ILE A 328 -15.50 -9.08 22.43
C ILE A 328 -15.73 -8.08 23.58
N VAL A 329 -14.88 -7.06 23.69
CA VAL A 329 -15.00 -6.03 24.76
C VAL A 329 -16.32 -5.29 24.63
N ARG A 330 -16.77 -4.94 23.41
CA ARG A 330 -18.04 -4.26 23.18
C ARG A 330 -19.24 -5.12 23.60
N ILE A 331 -19.23 -6.41 23.25
CA ILE A 331 -20.27 -7.37 23.64
C ILE A 331 -20.30 -7.50 25.17
N MET A 332 -19.15 -7.79 25.79
CA MET A 332 -19.05 -8.02 27.23
C MET A 332 -19.35 -6.78 28.05
N LYS A 333 -18.99 -5.58 27.58
CA LYS A 333 -19.35 -4.32 28.23
C LYS A 333 -20.87 -4.12 28.31
N SER A 334 -21.59 -4.56 27.28
CA SER A 334 -23.06 -4.48 27.21
C SER A 334 -23.74 -5.57 28.03
N ARG A 335 -23.32 -6.83 27.86
CA ARG A 335 -23.95 -8.00 28.49
C ARG A 335 -23.56 -8.19 29.96
N LYS A 336 -22.39 -7.68 30.36
CA LYS A 336 -21.72 -7.86 31.67
C LYS A 336 -21.33 -9.29 32.01
N VAL A 337 -22.20 -10.25 31.75
CA VAL A 337 -21.99 -11.68 31.97
C VAL A 337 -22.50 -12.43 30.76
N LEU A 338 -21.70 -13.34 30.19
CA LEU A 338 -22.10 -14.10 29.01
C LEU A 338 -21.46 -15.49 28.95
N PRO A 339 -22.21 -16.55 28.59
CA PRO A 339 -21.64 -17.88 28.35
C PRO A 339 -20.69 -17.90 27.14
N HIS A 340 -19.66 -18.74 27.19
CA HIS A 340 -18.63 -18.87 26.17
C HIS A 340 -19.21 -19.05 24.75
N GLN A 341 -20.14 -20.00 24.58
CA GLN A 341 -20.73 -20.29 23.29
C GLN A 341 -21.50 -19.09 22.72
N GLN A 342 -22.24 -18.37 23.56
CA GLN A 342 -23.00 -17.19 23.14
C GLN A 342 -22.06 -16.03 22.76
N LEU A 343 -21.01 -15.79 23.55
CA LEU A 343 -19.99 -14.78 23.25
C LEU A 343 -19.33 -15.02 21.90
N VAL A 344 -18.95 -16.28 21.65
CA VAL A 344 -18.29 -16.67 20.41
C VAL A 344 -19.23 -16.50 19.22
N LEU A 345 -20.50 -16.93 19.32
CA LEU A 345 -21.48 -16.79 18.24
C LEU A 345 -21.81 -15.31 17.95
N GLU A 346 -22.03 -14.48 18.97
CA GLU A 346 -22.31 -13.04 18.81
C GLU A 346 -21.10 -12.31 18.20
N CYS A 347 -19.88 -12.72 18.55
CA CYS A 347 -18.65 -12.20 17.96
C CYS A 347 -18.52 -12.57 16.46
N VAL A 348 -18.79 -13.83 16.11
CA VAL A 348 -18.82 -14.27 14.70
C VAL A 348 -19.85 -13.45 13.92
N GLU A 349 -21.08 -13.35 14.42
CA GLU A 349 -22.17 -12.62 13.75
C GLU A 349 -21.82 -11.16 13.48
N GLN A 350 -21.26 -10.45 14.45
CA GLN A 350 -20.88 -9.04 14.28
C GLN A 350 -19.72 -8.85 13.30
N LEU A 351 -18.75 -9.77 13.26
CA LEU A 351 -17.56 -9.67 12.41
C LEU A 351 -17.79 -10.19 10.98
N SER A 352 -18.73 -11.13 10.78
CA SER A 352 -19.05 -11.74 9.47
C SER A 352 -19.42 -10.75 8.38
N ARG A 353 -19.78 -9.51 8.73
CA ARG A 353 -19.98 -8.43 7.75
C ARG A 353 -18.70 -8.05 7.01
N MET A 354 -17.54 -8.22 7.64
CA MET A 354 -16.23 -7.80 7.13
C MET A 354 -15.30 -8.96 6.80
N PHE A 355 -15.25 -9.96 7.67
CA PHE A 355 -14.45 -11.18 7.48
C PHE A 355 -15.04 -12.34 8.27
N LYS A 356 -14.66 -13.56 7.92
CA LYS A 356 -15.09 -14.75 8.67
C LYS A 356 -14.06 -15.07 9.75
N PRO A 357 -14.29 -14.74 11.03
CA PRO A 357 -13.33 -15.03 12.08
C PRO A 357 -13.24 -16.55 12.34
N ASP A 358 -12.02 -17.02 12.58
CA ASP A 358 -11.79 -18.39 13.04
C ASP A 358 -12.15 -18.52 14.53
N PHE A 359 -12.90 -19.57 14.88
CA PHE A 359 -13.24 -19.90 16.27
C PHE A 359 -12.01 -20.01 17.15
N LYS A 360 -10.92 -20.60 16.64
CA LYS A 360 -9.66 -20.72 17.39
C LYS A 360 -9.03 -19.35 17.65
N ALA A 361 -9.12 -18.42 16.69
CA ALA A 361 -8.65 -17.06 16.88
C ALA A 361 -9.46 -16.32 17.96
N ILE A 362 -10.80 -16.42 17.95
CA ILE A 362 -11.66 -15.82 18.98
C ILE A 362 -11.31 -16.37 20.37
N LYS A 363 -11.19 -17.70 20.51
CA LYS A 363 -10.80 -18.33 21.78
C LYS A 363 -9.47 -17.79 22.31
N LYS A 364 -8.45 -17.72 21.45
CA LYS A 364 -7.15 -17.16 21.82
C LYS A 364 -7.28 -15.71 22.32
N ARG A 365 -8.07 -14.88 21.64
CA ARG A 365 -8.29 -13.48 22.04
C ARG A 365 -9.04 -13.34 23.36
N ILE A 366 -9.96 -14.25 23.68
CA ILE A 366 -10.62 -14.29 25.00
C ILE A 366 -9.58 -14.51 26.11
N GLU A 367 -8.68 -15.50 25.97
CA GLU A 367 -7.63 -15.74 26.97
C GLU A 367 -6.69 -14.53 27.11
N ASP A 368 -6.33 -13.90 25.98
CA ASP A 368 -5.50 -12.68 25.97
C ASP A 368 -6.22 -11.50 26.67
N LEU A 369 -7.56 -11.42 26.60
CA LEU A 369 -8.36 -10.39 27.30
C LEU A 369 -8.51 -10.69 28.79
N ILE A 370 -8.57 -11.96 29.19
CA ILE A 370 -8.55 -12.36 30.60
C ILE A 370 -7.21 -12.00 31.24
N THR A 371 -6.11 -12.28 30.55
CA THR A 371 -4.74 -11.97 31.03
C THR A 371 -4.50 -10.46 31.17
N ARG A 372 -5.29 -9.64 30.48
CA ARG A 372 -5.25 -8.16 30.54
C ARG A 372 -6.34 -7.58 31.44
N ASP A 373 -6.99 -8.41 32.26
CA ASP A 373 -8.04 -8.02 33.21
C ASP A 373 -9.25 -7.29 32.58
N TYR A 374 -9.55 -7.54 31.30
CA TYR A 374 -10.79 -7.07 30.68
C TYR A 374 -11.98 -7.99 31.01
N LEU A 375 -11.69 -9.27 31.20
CA LEU A 375 -12.66 -10.33 31.45
C LEU A 375 -12.15 -11.24 32.57
N GLU A 376 -13.06 -11.88 33.30
CA GLU A 376 -12.73 -13.01 34.17
C GLU A 376 -13.64 -14.20 33.89
N ARG A 377 -13.18 -15.39 34.25
CA ARG A 377 -14.05 -16.58 34.34
C ARG A 377 -14.79 -16.54 35.67
N ASP A 378 -16.04 -16.95 35.63
CA ASP A 378 -16.78 -17.19 36.86
C ASP A 378 -16.11 -18.30 37.70
N LYS A 379 -16.17 -18.15 39.03
CA LYS A 379 -15.52 -19.05 39.99
C LYS A 379 -16.18 -20.43 40.04
N GLU A 380 -17.48 -20.50 39.78
CA GLU A 380 -18.26 -21.74 39.86
C GLU A 380 -18.45 -22.35 38.47
N ASN A 381 -18.54 -21.53 37.42
CA ASN A 381 -18.73 -22.00 36.06
C ASN A 381 -17.66 -21.44 35.08
N PRO A 382 -16.64 -22.23 34.72
CA PRO A 382 -15.59 -21.81 33.77
C PRO A 382 -16.08 -21.47 32.36
N ASN A 383 -17.32 -21.84 32.00
CA ASN A 383 -17.96 -21.50 30.72
C ASN A 383 -18.69 -20.15 30.76
N LEU A 384 -18.67 -19.43 31.89
CA LEU A 384 -19.27 -18.12 32.05
C LEU A 384 -18.17 -17.07 32.19
N PHE A 385 -18.25 -16.00 31.41
CA PHE A 385 -17.34 -14.87 31.50
C PHE A 385 -18.04 -13.66 32.11
N LYS A 386 -17.29 -12.87 32.88
CA LYS A 386 -17.71 -11.59 33.46
C LYS A 386 -16.81 -10.47 32.95
N TYR A 387 -17.39 -9.29 32.73
CA TYR A 387 -16.66 -8.09 32.33
C TYR A 387 -16.14 -7.34 33.55
N LEU A 388 -14.87 -6.94 33.53
CA LEU A 388 -14.19 -6.34 34.68
C LEU A 388 -13.98 -4.81 34.60
N ALA A 389 -14.00 -4.24 33.40
CA ALA A 389 -13.57 -2.85 33.15
C ALA A 389 -14.70 -1.79 33.13
#